data_AF-C5LGL0-F1
#
_entry.id   AF-C5LGL0-F1
#
_cell.length_a   1.000
_cell.length_b   1.000
_cell.length_c   1.000
_cell.angle_alpha   90.00
_cell.angle_beta   90.00
_cell.angle_gamma   90.00
#
_symmetry.space_group_name_H-M   'P 1'
#
loop_
_entity.id
_entity.type
_entity.pdbx_description
1 polymer ?
#
loop_
_entity_poly.entity_id
_entity_poly.type
_entity_poly.pdbx_seq_one_letter_code
_entity_poly.pdbx_strand_id
1 'polypeptide(L)'
;MCNGALMPVFSLLFGDFASASAGGLDGFMDRVVTVTWQMCILAGVALVTGAIFNTCFTYFSENQASRLRVKYLQAVIGQDIAWFDMRTPAAIPSRMAEDVLKVRDAIGSKASMCCVNIAMTVVGYIIAFYRGWQITLVMMSSLPLIMIAGFLMAKTMSSLSSKGQTQYAAAGAVAEEVLGSVKTVAAFGGEKRSMVKYALVVKDALRSGIRGGIFRGLSIGFTMAVYLDICSYLLVWWFSDS
;
A
#
# COMPACT_ATOMS: atom_id res chain seq x y z
N MET A 1 -0.67 17.17 -8.12
CA MET A 1 -0.27 17.97 -6.93
C MET A 1 -1.48 18.60 -6.25
N CYS A 2 -2.38 19.28 -6.98
CA CYS A 2 -3.58 19.89 -6.39
C CYS A 2 -4.46 18.91 -5.58
N ASN A 3 -4.64 17.67 -6.05
CA ASN A 3 -5.41 16.66 -5.31
C ASN A 3 -4.77 16.28 -3.96
N GLY A 4 -3.43 16.24 -3.88
CA GLY A 4 -2.73 15.95 -2.61
C GLY A 4 -2.80 17.10 -1.59
N ALA A 5 -2.97 18.34 -2.04
CA ALA A 5 -3.10 19.51 -1.18
C ALA A 5 -4.48 19.63 -0.51
N LEU A 6 -5.47 18.88 -0.97
CA LEU A 6 -6.85 19.01 -0.49
C LEU A 6 -7.04 18.63 0.97
N MET A 7 -6.47 17.50 1.38
CA MET A 7 -6.63 17.02 2.75
C MET A 7 -6.04 17.99 3.80
N PRO A 8 -4.82 18.53 3.63
CA PRO A 8 -4.30 19.52 4.58
C PRO A 8 -5.03 20.87 4.50
N VAL A 9 -5.51 21.30 3.32
CA VAL A 9 -6.32 22.53 3.20
C VAL A 9 -7.70 22.36 3.88
N PHE A 10 -8.33 21.20 3.72
CA PHE A 10 -9.56 20.86 4.44
C PHE A 10 -9.34 20.87 5.95
N SER A 11 -8.22 20.31 6.44
CA SER A 11 -7.87 20.33 7.85
C SER A 11 -7.73 21.76 8.42
N LEU A 12 -7.19 22.71 7.64
CA LEU A 12 -7.08 24.10 8.05
C LEU A 12 -8.44 24.77 8.17
N LEU A 13 -9.28 24.61 7.16
CA LEU A 13 -10.62 25.20 7.14
C LEU A 13 -11.51 24.57 8.23
N PHE A 14 -11.33 23.29 8.54
CA PHE A 14 -11.97 22.64 9.68
C PHE A 14 -11.45 23.19 11.02
N GLY A 15 -10.14 23.46 11.14
CA GLY A 15 -9.56 24.12 12.32
C GLY A 15 -10.12 25.53 12.52
N ASP A 16 -10.24 26.31 11.44
CA ASP A 16 -10.83 27.64 11.47
C ASP A 16 -12.32 27.58 11.84
N PHE A 17 -13.08 26.60 11.34
CA PHE A 17 -14.48 26.34 11.75
C PHE A 17 -14.60 26.00 13.24
N ALA A 18 -13.73 25.10 13.75
CA ALA A 18 -13.72 24.72 15.16
C ALA A 18 -13.40 25.91 16.06
N SER A 19 -12.45 26.77 15.67
CA SER A 19 -12.14 28.00 16.40
C SER A 19 -13.28 29.02 16.37
N ALA A 20 -13.99 29.15 15.25
CA ALA A 20 -15.16 30.00 15.13
C ALA A 20 -16.31 29.53 16.02
N SER A 21 -16.49 28.21 16.17
CA SER A 21 -17.48 27.62 17.09
C SER A 21 -17.17 27.85 18.56
N ALA A 22 -15.91 28.07 18.92
CA ALA A 22 -15.49 28.33 20.30
C ALA A 22 -15.58 29.82 20.70
N GLY A 23 -15.68 30.74 19.73
CA GLY A 23 -15.54 32.20 19.94
C GLY A 23 -16.81 33.00 20.26
N GLY A 24 -17.98 32.38 20.43
CA GLY A 24 -19.24 33.06 20.78
C GLY A 24 -20.18 33.34 19.58
N LEU A 25 -21.45 33.66 19.87
CA LEU A 25 -22.56 33.69 18.89
C LEU A 25 -22.60 34.91 17.94
N ASP A 26 -21.97 36.03 18.30
CA ASP A 26 -22.01 37.25 17.47
C ASP A 26 -21.06 37.12 16.26
N GLY A 27 -21.62 36.99 15.06
CA GLY A 27 -20.87 36.81 13.81
C GLY A 27 -20.50 35.37 13.48
N PHE A 28 -20.91 34.39 14.29
CA PHE A 28 -20.68 32.96 14.04
C PHE A 28 -21.28 32.51 12.70
N MET A 29 -22.53 32.89 12.42
CA MET A 29 -23.23 32.51 11.19
C MET A 29 -22.53 33.02 9.93
N ASP A 30 -22.01 34.26 9.94
CA ASP A 30 -21.34 34.85 8.78
C ASP A 30 -19.99 34.18 8.48
N ARG A 31 -19.26 33.83 9.55
CA ARG A 31 -17.98 33.12 9.45
C ARG A 31 -18.16 31.66 9.00
N VAL A 32 -19.20 30.99 9.50
CA VAL A 32 -19.55 29.62 9.08
C VAL A 32 -19.99 29.58 7.62
N VAL A 33 -20.81 30.53 7.17
CA VAL A 33 -21.24 30.61 5.75
C VAL A 33 -20.03 30.83 4.84
N THR A 34 -19.09 31.70 5.21
CA THR A 34 -17.88 31.95 4.44
C THR A 34 -16.99 30.69 4.33
N VAL A 35 -16.74 30.00 5.44
CA VAL A 35 -15.95 28.76 5.45
C VAL A 35 -16.66 27.65 4.67
N THR A 36 -17.98 27.52 4.81
CA THR A 36 -18.78 26.52 4.05
C THR A 36 -18.69 26.77 2.55
N TRP A 37 -18.80 28.03 2.11
CA TRP A 37 -18.66 28.39 0.70
C TRP A 37 -17.26 28.05 0.14
N GLN A 38 -16.21 28.34 0.92
CA GLN A 38 -14.83 27.97 0.56
C GLN A 38 -14.66 26.45 0.43
N MET A 39 -15.26 25.67 1.32
CA MET A 39 -15.25 24.19 1.26
C MET A 39 -15.95 23.67 0.01
N CYS A 40 -17.10 24.23 -0.36
CA CYS A 40 -17.83 23.84 -1.57
C CYS A 40 -17.02 24.12 -2.84
N ILE A 41 -16.38 25.29 -2.94
CA ILE A 41 -15.51 25.62 -4.08
C ILE A 41 -14.31 24.67 -4.14
N LEU A 42 -13.66 24.41 -3.01
CA LEU A 42 -12.53 23.49 -2.93
C LEU A 42 -12.92 22.07 -3.36
N ALA A 43 -14.08 21.58 -2.91
CA ALA A 43 -14.61 20.28 -3.31
C ALA A 43 -14.91 20.20 -4.82
N GLY A 44 -15.45 21.27 -5.41
CA GLY A 44 -15.67 21.35 -6.86
C GLY A 44 -14.36 21.28 -7.65
N VAL A 45 -13.38 22.10 -7.27
CA VAL A 45 -12.04 22.12 -7.90
C VAL A 45 -11.31 20.78 -7.71
N ALA A 46 -11.46 20.17 -6.54
CA ALA A 46 -10.92 18.86 -6.22
C ALA A 46 -11.41 17.77 -7.16
N LEU A 47 -12.73 17.67 -7.33
CA LEU A 47 -13.34 16.64 -8.16
C LEU A 47 -12.89 16.76 -9.61
N VAL A 48 -12.90 17.98 -10.16
CA VAL A 48 -12.50 18.22 -11.54
C VAL A 48 -11.02 17.91 -11.74
N THR A 49 -10.15 18.46 -10.90
CA THR A 49 -8.70 18.27 -11.04
C THR A 49 -8.28 16.82 -10.77
N GLY A 50 -8.92 16.17 -9.78
CA GLY A 50 -8.70 14.77 -9.44
C GLY A 50 -9.13 13.83 -10.55
N ALA A 51 -10.32 14.05 -11.13
CA ALA A 51 -10.81 13.27 -12.26
C ALA A 51 -9.90 13.40 -13.48
N ILE A 52 -9.53 14.62 -13.87
CA ILE A 52 -8.63 14.87 -15.00
C ILE A 52 -7.28 14.17 -14.78
N PHE A 53 -6.69 14.32 -13.58
CA PHE A 53 -5.41 13.71 -13.26
C PHE A 53 -5.47 12.17 -13.34
N ASN A 54 -6.48 11.55 -12.72
CA ASN A 54 -6.62 10.10 -12.70
C ASN A 54 -6.90 9.52 -14.10
N THR A 55 -7.76 10.18 -14.87
CA THR A 55 -8.08 9.79 -16.25
C THR A 55 -6.85 9.92 -17.15
N CYS A 56 -6.08 11.01 -17.02
CA CYS A 56 -4.84 11.19 -17.77
C CYS A 56 -3.81 10.10 -17.45
N PHE A 57 -3.66 9.72 -16.18
CA PHE A 57 -2.74 8.66 -15.76
C PHE A 57 -3.17 7.28 -16.26
N THR A 58 -4.48 7.02 -16.26
CA THR A 58 -5.05 5.77 -16.79
C THR A 58 -4.91 5.69 -18.30
N TYR A 59 -5.13 6.80 -19.01
CA TYR A 59 -4.89 6.86 -20.46
C TYR A 59 -3.41 6.63 -20.78
N PHE A 60 -2.51 7.25 -20.02
CA PHE A 60 -1.07 7.04 -20.16
C PHE A 60 -0.68 5.58 -19.93
N SER A 61 -1.18 4.94 -18.86
CA SER A 61 -0.85 3.55 -18.56
C SER A 61 -1.37 2.57 -19.61
N GLU A 62 -2.57 2.79 -20.16
CA GLU A 62 -3.11 1.97 -21.25
C GLU A 62 -2.30 2.11 -22.54
N ASN A 63 -1.88 3.32 -22.91
CA ASN A 63 -1.04 3.52 -24.09
C ASN A 63 0.33 2.83 -23.94
N GLN A 64 0.95 2.91 -22.76
CA GLN A 64 2.19 2.19 -22.50
C GLN A 64 2.00 0.67 -22.49
N ALA A 65 0.90 0.18 -21.93
CA ALA A 65 0.57 -1.25 -21.92
C ALA A 65 0.38 -1.78 -23.36
N SER A 66 -0.27 -1.01 -24.24
CA SER A 66 -0.43 -1.37 -25.66
C SER A 66 0.92 -1.46 -26.38
N ARG A 67 1.79 -0.47 -26.21
CA ARG A 67 3.16 -0.48 -26.78
C ARG A 67 3.99 -1.65 -26.25
N LEU A 68 3.86 -1.96 -24.96
CA LEU A 68 4.53 -3.09 -24.33
C LEU A 68 4.03 -4.41 -24.92
N ARG A 69 2.72 -4.58 -25.14
CA ARG A 69 2.16 -5.79 -25.78
C ARG A 69 2.76 -6.04 -27.15
N VAL A 70 2.85 -5.01 -27.99
CA VAL A 70 3.40 -5.14 -29.35
C VAL A 70 4.87 -5.55 -29.29
N LYS A 71 5.68 -4.88 -28.47
CA LYS A 71 7.11 -5.23 -28.31
C LYS A 71 7.32 -6.61 -27.71
N TYR A 72 6.50 -7.00 -26.74
CA TYR A 72 6.56 -8.33 -26.12
C TYR A 72 6.25 -9.41 -27.16
N LEU A 73 5.18 -9.24 -27.95
CA LEU A 73 4.81 -10.17 -29.00
C LEU A 73 5.91 -10.27 -30.08
N GLN A 74 6.45 -9.13 -30.51
CA GLN A 74 7.57 -9.10 -31.48
C GLN A 74 8.80 -9.83 -30.94
N ALA A 75 9.12 -9.67 -29.66
CA ALA A 75 10.23 -10.36 -29.01
C ALA A 75 9.99 -11.88 -28.89
N VAL A 76 8.74 -12.30 -28.60
CA VAL A 76 8.38 -13.72 -28.52
C VAL A 76 8.47 -14.39 -29.89
N ILE A 77 7.95 -13.76 -30.96
CA ILE A 77 8.00 -14.32 -32.31
C ILE A 77 9.46 -14.43 -32.83
N GLY A 78 10.35 -13.55 -32.37
CA GLY A 78 11.77 -13.59 -32.73
C GLY A 78 12.63 -14.60 -31.93
N GLN A 79 12.05 -15.43 -31.07
CA GLN A 79 12.79 -16.45 -30.31
C GLN A 79 13.01 -17.73 -31.14
N ASP A 80 14.11 -18.43 -30.83
CA ASP A 80 14.45 -19.72 -31.46
C ASP A 80 13.47 -20.84 -31.09
N ILE A 81 13.34 -21.84 -31.97
CA ILE A 81 12.50 -23.03 -31.73
C ILE A 81 12.87 -23.76 -30.43
N ALA A 82 14.16 -23.84 -30.09
CA ALA A 82 14.62 -24.45 -28.84
C ALA A 82 14.08 -23.73 -27.58
N TRP A 83 13.77 -22.43 -27.65
CA TRP A 83 13.17 -21.68 -26.55
C TRP A 83 11.69 -22.04 -26.35
N PHE A 84 10.99 -22.35 -27.45
CA PHE A 84 9.61 -22.82 -27.44
C PHE A 84 9.49 -24.28 -26.97
N ASP A 85 10.46 -25.14 -27.28
CA ASP A 85 10.47 -26.55 -26.83
C ASP A 85 10.55 -26.68 -25.29
N MET A 86 11.14 -25.69 -24.61
CA MET A 86 11.23 -25.68 -23.14
C MET A 86 9.97 -25.13 -22.44
N ARG A 87 8.96 -24.64 -23.16
CA ARG A 87 7.78 -23.98 -22.59
C ARG A 87 6.49 -24.50 -23.19
N THR A 88 5.42 -24.56 -22.39
CA THR A 88 4.09 -24.86 -22.91
C THR A 88 3.59 -23.69 -23.78
N PRO A 89 3.42 -23.85 -25.10
CA PRO A 89 3.10 -22.74 -26.00
C PRO A 89 1.75 -22.07 -25.65
N ALA A 90 0.80 -22.85 -25.13
CA ALA A 90 -0.50 -22.35 -24.68
C ALA A 90 -0.42 -21.41 -23.46
N ALA A 91 0.65 -21.48 -22.65
CA ALA A 91 0.80 -20.64 -21.46
C ALA A 91 1.40 -19.26 -21.75
N ILE A 92 2.06 -19.08 -22.90
CA ILE A 92 2.79 -17.85 -23.24
C ILE A 92 1.85 -16.64 -23.38
N PRO A 93 0.72 -16.72 -24.12
CA PRO A 93 -0.19 -15.57 -24.26
C PRO A 93 -0.85 -15.18 -22.93
N SER A 94 -1.19 -16.17 -22.09
CA SER A 94 -1.78 -15.93 -20.76
C SER A 94 -0.78 -15.22 -19.83
N ARG A 95 0.47 -15.70 -19.78
CA ARG A 95 1.54 -15.05 -19.00
C ARG A 95 1.84 -13.64 -19.48
N MET A 96 1.92 -13.44 -20.79
CA MET A 96 2.09 -12.11 -21.38
C MET A 96 0.97 -11.15 -20.95
N ALA A 97 -0.28 -11.60 -20.98
CA ALA A 97 -1.42 -10.79 -20.55
C ALA A 97 -1.33 -10.41 -19.07
N GLU A 98 -1.00 -11.36 -18.20
CA GLU A 98 -0.80 -11.11 -16.77
C GLU A 98 0.33 -10.11 -16.49
N ASP A 99 1.49 -10.28 -17.13
CA ASP A 99 2.65 -9.44 -16.89
C ASP A 99 2.42 -8.00 -17.38
N VAL A 100 1.77 -7.83 -18.54
CA VAL A 100 1.37 -6.51 -19.03
C VAL A 100 0.34 -5.87 -18.09
N LEU A 101 -0.64 -6.62 -17.59
CA LEU A 101 -1.63 -6.09 -16.64
C LEU A 101 -0.96 -5.61 -15.35
N LYS A 102 -0.01 -6.39 -14.79
CA LYS A 102 0.78 -5.98 -13.61
C LYS A 102 1.54 -4.68 -13.85
N VAL A 103 2.16 -4.52 -15.03
CA VAL A 103 2.88 -3.29 -15.39
C VAL A 103 1.90 -2.12 -15.58
N ARG A 104 0.77 -2.33 -16.24
CA ARG A 104 -0.27 -1.32 -16.42
C ARG A 104 -0.78 -0.82 -15.07
N ASP A 105 -1.10 -1.72 -14.16
CA ASP A 105 -1.61 -1.36 -12.84
C ASP A 105 -0.52 -0.67 -11.98
N ALA A 106 0.74 -1.07 -12.13
CA ALA A 106 1.86 -0.40 -11.48
C ALA A 106 2.02 1.06 -11.95
N ILE A 107 1.94 1.30 -13.25
CA ILE A 107 2.08 2.64 -13.85
C ILE A 107 0.82 3.49 -13.66
N GLY A 108 -0.37 2.88 -13.75
CA GLY A 108 -1.64 3.60 -13.69
C GLY A 108 -2.00 4.02 -12.27
N SER A 109 -2.47 3.07 -11.46
CA SER A 109 -3.04 3.36 -10.14
C SER A 109 -1.98 3.56 -9.07
N LYS A 110 -0.93 2.73 -9.05
CA LYS A 110 0.10 2.80 -8.00
C LYS A 110 1.00 4.02 -8.13
N ALA A 111 1.45 4.35 -9.34
CA ALA A 111 2.28 5.53 -9.54
C ALA A 111 1.49 6.84 -9.31
N SER A 112 0.24 6.93 -9.78
CA SER A 112 -0.60 8.10 -9.51
C SER A 112 -0.83 8.30 -8.01
N MET A 113 -1.13 7.22 -7.27
CA MET A 113 -1.27 7.27 -5.82
C MET A 113 0.02 7.68 -5.11
N CYS A 114 1.19 7.20 -5.57
CA CYS A 114 2.49 7.60 -5.06
C CYS A 114 2.73 9.11 -5.25
N CYS A 115 2.46 9.65 -6.44
CA CYS A 115 2.59 11.07 -6.72
C CYS A 115 1.66 11.93 -5.83
N VAL A 116 0.41 11.49 -5.62
CA VAL A 116 -0.54 12.19 -4.75
C VAL A 116 -0.07 12.16 -3.29
N ASN A 117 0.39 11.01 -2.79
CA ASN A 117 0.89 10.86 -1.43
C ASN A 117 2.13 11.72 -1.18
N ILE A 118 3.09 11.74 -2.09
CA ILE A 118 4.28 12.61 -1.98
C ILE A 118 3.85 14.08 -1.94
N ALA A 119 2.96 14.50 -2.84
CA ALA A 119 2.45 15.87 -2.86
C ALA A 119 1.73 16.23 -1.56
N MET A 120 0.91 15.33 -1.02
CA MET A 120 0.20 15.51 0.25
C MET A 120 1.17 15.66 1.42
N THR A 121 2.21 14.81 1.48
CA THR A 121 3.25 14.90 2.51
C THR A 121 3.99 16.23 2.44
N VAL A 122 4.42 16.67 1.26
CA VAL A 122 5.14 17.94 1.09
C VAL A 122 4.27 19.14 1.48
N VAL A 123 3.03 19.20 0.97
CA VAL A 123 2.12 20.32 1.28
C VAL A 123 1.73 20.32 2.77
N GLY A 124 1.51 19.14 3.35
CA GLY A 124 1.23 18.99 4.78
C GLY A 124 2.36 19.55 5.66
N TYR A 125 3.63 19.23 5.35
CA TYR A 125 4.76 19.79 6.09
C TYR A 125 4.88 21.30 5.94
N ILE A 126 4.71 21.84 4.73
CA ILE A 126 4.79 23.28 4.49
C ILE A 126 3.75 24.03 5.36
N ILE A 127 2.51 23.55 5.37
CA ILE A 127 1.43 24.13 6.17
C ILE A 127 1.73 24.02 7.67
N ALA A 128 2.24 22.86 8.10
CA ALA A 128 2.55 22.63 9.51
C ALA A 128 3.67 23.58 9.99
N PHE A 129 4.74 23.75 9.21
CA PHE A 129 5.84 24.67 9.53
C PHE A 129 5.38 26.13 9.61
N TYR A 130 4.38 26.51 8.79
CA TYR A 130 3.82 27.85 8.79
C TYR A 130 2.99 28.16 10.04
N ARG A 131 2.21 27.19 10.55
CA ARG A 131 1.33 27.40 11.72
C ARG A 131 2.08 27.30 13.06
N GLY A 132 3.13 26.46 13.16
CA GLY A 132 3.83 26.28 14.44
C GLY A 132 5.11 25.49 14.30
N TRP A 133 6.24 26.19 14.15
CA TRP A 133 7.56 25.58 13.92
C TRP A 133 8.02 24.66 15.07
N GLN A 134 7.66 24.98 16.32
CA GLN A 134 8.04 24.20 17.51
C GLN A 134 7.35 22.83 17.54
N ILE A 135 6.04 22.77 17.32
CA ILE A 135 5.27 21.52 17.30
C ILE A 135 5.73 20.66 16.12
N THR A 136 5.99 21.26 14.96
CA THR A 136 6.49 20.51 13.80
C THR A 136 7.87 19.90 13.99
N LEU A 137 8.79 20.55 14.71
CA LEU A 137 10.11 19.98 14.97
C LEU A 137 10.02 18.71 15.82
N VAL A 138 9.14 18.70 16.82
CA VAL A 138 8.87 17.51 17.65
C VAL A 138 8.28 16.39 16.79
N MET A 139 7.31 16.69 15.93
CA MET A 139 6.76 15.72 14.97
C MET A 139 7.82 15.19 14.01
N MET A 140 8.76 16.04 13.58
CA MET A 140 9.81 15.65 12.64
C MET A 140 10.81 14.68 13.28
N SER A 141 11.06 14.82 14.59
CA SER A 141 11.90 13.90 15.36
C SER A 141 11.33 12.48 15.48
N SER A 142 10.01 12.30 15.41
CA SER A 142 9.38 10.97 15.49
C SER A 142 9.25 10.28 14.12
N LEU A 143 9.36 11.01 13.01
CA LEU A 143 9.36 10.45 11.65
C LEU A 143 10.44 9.40 11.37
N PRO A 144 11.73 9.59 11.70
CA PRO A 144 12.74 8.56 11.43
C PRO A 144 12.43 7.28 12.19
N LEU A 145 11.87 7.38 13.40
CA LEU A 145 11.46 6.24 14.20
C LEU A 145 10.33 5.45 13.52
N ILE A 146 9.32 6.15 13.00
CA ILE A 146 8.21 5.57 12.23
C ILE A 146 8.71 4.98 10.91
N MET A 147 9.63 5.66 10.21
CA MET A 147 10.21 5.16 8.96
C MET A 147 11.01 3.87 9.16
N ILE A 148 11.80 3.78 10.23
CA ILE A 148 12.55 2.56 10.56
C ILE A 148 11.58 1.42 10.87
N ALA A 149 10.56 1.66 11.69
CA ALA A 149 9.54 0.65 12.00
C ALA A 149 8.79 0.19 10.74
N GLY A 150 8.38 1.15 9.89
CA GLY A 150 7.72 0.89 8.62
C GLY A 150 8.59 0.12 7.63
N PHE A 151 9.89 0.46 7.55
CA PHE A 151 10.86 -0.25 6.71
C PHE A 151 11.07 -1.70 7.18
N LEU A 152 11.25 -1.92 8.49
CA LEU A 152 11.35 -3.26 9.04
C LEU A 152 10.06 -4.07 8.79
N MET A 153 8.89 -3.45 8.92
CA MET A 153 7.60 -4.08 8.62
C MET A 153 7.51 -4.45 7.13
N ALA A 154 7.84 -3.53 6.22
CA ALA A 154 7.82 -3.80 4.78
C ALA A 154 8.80 -4.92 4.38
N LYS A 155 10.01 -4.91 4.96
CA LYS A 155 11.03 -5.95 4.73
C LYS A 155 10.58 -7.31 5.24
N THR A 156 10.00 -7.38 6.43
CA THR A 156 9.48 -8.63 6.98
C THR A 156 8.25 -9.13 6.24
N MET A 157 7.35 -8.23 5.80
CA MET A 157 6.20 -8.56 4.94
C MET A 157 6.66 -9.18 3.62
N SER A 158 7.62 -8.54 2.93
CA SER A 158 8.18 -9.05 1.68
C SER A 158 8.87 -10.41 1.87
N SER A 159 9.63 -10.57 2.96
CA SER A 159 10.30 -11.84 3.27
C SER A 159 9.28 -12.94 3.60
N LEU A 160 8.24 -12.64 4.37
CA LEU A 160 7.17 -13.59 4.69
C LEU A 160 6.39 -13.99 3.44
N SER A 161 6.10 -13.05 2.55
CA SER A 161 5.38 -13.33 1.30
C SER A 161 6.19 -14.27 0.40
N SER A 162 7.49 -14.02 0.26
CA SER A 162 8.38 -14.89 -0.52
C SER A 162 8.51 -16.28 0.11
N LYS A 163 8.76 -16.35 1.43
CA LYS A 163 8.83 -17.63 2.16
C LYS A 163 7.52 -18.40 2.11
N GLY A 164 6.40 -17.71 2.29
CA GLY A 164 5.05 -18.28 2.17
C GLY A 164 4.87 -18.92 0.80
N GLN A 165 5.17 -18.19 -0.29
CA GLN A 165 5.06 -18.73 -1.65
C GLN A 165 5.90 -20.00 -1.85
N THR A 166 7.14 -20.02 -1.37
CA THR A 166 8.01 -21.21 -1.49
C THR A 166 7.50 -22.40 -0.67
N GLN A 167 6.99 -22.16 0.53
CA GLN A 167 6.47 -23.22 1.40
C GLN A 167 5.14 -23.78 0.89
N TYR A 168 4.26 -22.92 0.33
CA TYR A 168 3.05 -23.36 -0.36
C TYR A 168 3.36 -24.15 -1.63
N ALA A 169 4.36 -23.73 -2.41
CA ALA A 169 4.80 -24.48 -3.59
C ALA A 169 5.34 -25.87 -3.22
N ALA A 170 6.14 -25.98 -2.15
CA ALA A 170 6.65 -27.26 -1.67
C ALA A 170 5.53 -28.19 -1.16
N ALA A 171 4.55 -27.65 -0.42
CA ALA A 171 3.38 -28.41 0.02
C ALA A 171 2.52 -28.87 -1.17
N GLY A 172 2.36 -28.00 -2.18
CA GLY A 172 1.66 -28.31 -3.43
C GLY A 172 2.35 -29.41 -4.23
N ALA A 173 3.69 -29.37 -4.34
CA ALA A 173 4.46 -30.41 -5.02
C ALA A 173 4.33 -31.78 -4.34
N VAL A 174 4.36 -31.83 -3.00
CA VAL A 174 4.14 -33.08 -2.25
C VAL A 174 2.70 -33.59 -2.45
N ALA A 175 1.71 -32.70 -2.49
CA ALA A 175 0.33 -33.07 -2.77
C ALA A 175 0.16 -33.60 -4.20
N GLU A 176 0.76 -32.94 -5.20
CA GLU A 176 0.77 -33.41 -6.60
C GLU A 176 1.45 -34.77 -6.74
N GLU A 177 2.58 -35.01 -6.07
CA GLU A 177 3.28 -36.30 -6.10
C GLU A 177 2.39 -37.44 -5.55
N VAL A 178 1.72 -37.19 -4.43
CA VAL A 178 0.85 -38.16 -3.75
C VAL A 178 -0.44 -38.40 -4.55
N LEU A 179 -1.07 -37.35 -5.09
CA LEU A 179 -2.28 -37.47 -5.90
C LEU A 179 -1.98 -38.11 -7.27
N GLY A 180 -0.85 -37.78 -7.89
CA GLY A 180 -0.40 -38.39 -9.14
C GLY A 180 -0.07 -39.87 -8.99
N SER A 181 0.40 -40.29 -7.83
CA SER A 181 0.76 -41.68 -7.52
C SER A 181 -0.25 -42.39 -6.58
N VAL A 182 -1.51 -41.93 -6.55
CA VAL A 182 -2.50 -42.40 -5.57
C VAL A 182 -2.70 -43.93 -5.55
N LYS A 183 -2.68 -44.57 -6.73
CA LYS A 183 -2.80 -46.03 -6.85
C LYS A 183 -1.61 -46.76 -6.21
N THR A 184 -0.40 -46.20 -6.36
CA THR A 184 0.83 -46.74 -5.80
C THR A 184 0.88 -46.53 -4.28
N VAL A 185 0.47 -45.35 -3.80
CA VAL A 185 0.40 -45.04 -2.37
C VAL A 185 -0.62 -45.94 -1.66
N ALA A 186 -1.78 -46.19 -2.28
CA ALA A 186 -2.79 -47.11 -1.77
C ALA A 186 -2.29 -48.57 -1.77
N ALA A 187 -1.61 -49.01 -2.84
CA ALA A 187 -1.08 -50.37 -2.96
C ALA A 187 0.02 -50.70 -1.93
N PHE A 188 0.84 -49.73 -1.55
CA PHE A 188 1.91 -49.90 -0.56
C PHE A 188 1.52 -49.43 0.86
N GLY A 189 0.26 -48.99 1.09
CA GLY A 189 -0.19 -48.48 2.39
C GLY A 189 0.57 -47.22 2.88
N GLY A 190 1.09 -46.42 1.95
CA GLY A 190 1.99 -45.29 2.22
C GLY A 190 1.33 -44.00 2.73
N GLU A 191 0.02 -44.00 2.90
CA GLU A 191 -0.79 -42.81 3.24
C GLU A 191 -0.31 -42.09 4.51
N LYS A 192 0.01 -42.84 5.56
CA LYS A 192 0.53 -42.26 6.81
C LYS A 192 1.87 -41.54 6.61
N ARG A 193 2.76 -42.09 5.78
CA ARG A 193 4.07 -41.47 5.50
C ARG A 193 3.91 -40.17 4.71
N SER A 194 3.00 -40.13 3.75
CA SER A 194 2.67 -38.95 2.97
C SER A 194 2.01 -37.86 3.82
N MET A 195 1.09 -38.23 4.72
CA MET A 195 0.50 -37.29 5.69
C MET A 195 1.55 -36.69 6.62
N VAL A 196 2.50 -37.48 7.13
CA VAL A 196 3.57 -36.96 8.00
C VAL A 196 4.48 -35.99 7.25
N LYS A 197 4.84 -36.29 5.99
CA LYS A 197 5.61 -35.36 5.14
C LYS A 197 4.86 -34.04 4.94
N TYR A 198 3.57 -34.10 4.59
CA TYR A 198 2.76 -32.89 4.42
C TYR A 198 2.65 -32.09 5.73
N ALA A 199 2.40 -32.77 6.85
CA ALA A 199 2.31 -32.14 8.17
C ALA A 199 3.61 -31.42 8.59
N LEU A 200 4.79 -31.98 8.25
CA LEU A 200 6.08 -31.33 8.50
C LEU A 200 6.24 -30.03 7.71
N VAL A 201 5.96 -30.05 6.41
CA VAL A 201 6.06 -28.86 5.54
C VAL A 201 5.10 -27.76 6.01
N VAL A 202 3.87 -28.12 6.37
CA VAL A 202 2.87 -27.18 6.89
C VAL A 202 3.27 -26.63 8.26
N LYS A 203 3.84 -27.45 9.16
CA LYS A 203 4.28 -27.02 10.49
C LYS A 203 5.41 -25.98 10.41
N ASP A 204 6.35 -26.15 9.49
CA ASP A 204 7.42 -25.17 9.25
C ASP A 204 6.89 -23.87 8.66
N ALA A 205 5.88 -23.94 7.77
CA ALA A 205 5.18 -22.77 7.26
C ALA A 205 4.46 -22.01 8.38
N LEU A 206 3.76 -22.75 9.26
CA LEU A 206 3.03 -22.19 10.39
C LEU A 206 3.97 -21.49 11.39
N ARG A 207 5.13 -22.07 11.68
CA ARG A 207 6.13 -21.46 12.59
C ARG A 207 6.74 -20.17 12.02
N SER A 208 7.01 -20.13 10.72
CA SER A 208 7.48 -18.94 10.01
C SER A 208 6.39 -17.85 9.99
N GLY A 209 5.15 -18.23 9.74
CA GLY A 209 3.97 -17.36 9.77
C GLY A 209 3.74 -16.72 11.15
N ILE A 210 3.80 -17.51 12.22
CA ILE A 210 3.64 -17.00 13.61
C ILE A 210 4.73 -15.98 13.95
N ARG A 211 6.01 -16.28 13.65
CA ARG A 211 7.11 -15.33 13.92
C ARG A 211 6.93 -14.02 13.16
N GLY A 212 6.52 -14.08 11.90
CA GLY A 212 6.24 -12.87 11.13
C GLY A 212 4.99 -12.14 11.58
N GLY A 213 3.96 -12.86 12.07
CA GLY A 213 2.76 -12.28 12.66
C GLY A 213 3.06 -11.49 13.94
N ILE A 214 3.87 -12.05 14.84
CA ILE A 214 4.34 -11.37 16.06
C ILE A 214 5.12 -10.11 15.68
N PHE A 215 6.03 -10.21 14.70
CA PHE A 215 6.80 -9.05 14.25
C PHE A 215 5.92 -7.93 13.69
N ARG A 216 4.89 -8.27 12.89
CA ARG A 216 3.91 -7.29 12.41
C ARG A 216 3.13 -6.66 13.55
N GLY A 217 2.63 -7.46 14.49
CA GLY A 217 1.90 -6.98 15.66
C GLY A 217 2.72 -6.00 16.49
N LEU A 218 3.99 -6.32 16.73
CA LEU A 218 4.92 -5.45 17.44
C LEU A 218 5.17 -4.13 16.69
N SER A 219 5.33 -4.19 15.37
CA SER A 219 5.55 -3.01 14.52
C SER A 219 4.35 -2.05 14.52
N ILE A 220 3.13 -2.60 14.43
CA ILE A 220 1.90 -1.81 14.49
C ILE A 220 1.72 -1.22 15.89
N GLY A 221 1.93 -2.02 16.94
CA GLY A 221 1.84 -1.55 18.33
C GLY A 221 2.82 -0.42 18.62
N PHE A 222 4.06 -0.53 18.14
CA PHE A 222 5.08 0.53 18.25
C PHE A 222 4.64 1.81 17.53
N THR A 223 4.08 1.69 16.32
CA THR A 223 3.60 2.86 15.56
C THR A 223 2.44 3.55 16.28
N MET A 224 1.50 2.78 16.84
CA MET A 224 0.38 3.34 17.62
C MET A 224 0.85 4.03 18.91
N ALA A 225 1.88 3.49 19.59
CA ALA A 225 2.46 4.12 20.76
C ALA A 225 3.08 5.49 20.46
N VAL A 226 3.75 5.65 19.31
CA VAL A 226 4.30 6.94 18.87
C VAL A 226 3.20 7.97 18.63
N TYR A 227 2.05 7.56 18.09
CA TYR A 227 0.90 8.47 17.94
C TYR A 227 0.32 8.93 19.29
N LEU A 228 0.29 8.05 20.30
CA LEU A 228 -0.16 8.43 21.65
C LEU A 228 0.81 9.42 22.32
N ASP A 229 2.11 9.24 22.12
CA ASP A 229 3.15 10.15 22.63
C ASP A 229 2.96 11.57 22.06
N ILE A 230 2.70 11.67 20.75
CA ILE A 230 2.34 12.92 20.07
C ILE A 230 1.11 13.60 20.71
N CYS A 231 0.04 12.84 20.98
CA CYS A 231 -1.15 13.38 21.64
C CYS A 231 -0.85 13.88 23.06
N SER A 232 0.02 13.19 23.80
CA SER A 232 0.47 13.60 25.13
C SER A 232 1.21 14.93 25.09
N TYR A 233 2.14 15.13 24.16
CA TYR A 233 2.85 16.40 23.99
C TYR A 233 1.91 17.56 23.64
N LEU A 234 0.88 17.32 22.82
CA LEU A 234 -0.13 18.33 22.49
C LEU A 234 -0.96 18.74 23.72
N LEU A 235 -1.32 17.79 24.58
CA LEU A 235 -2.04 18.06 25.84
C LEU A 235 -1.16 18.87 26.80
N VAL A 236 0.11 18.49 26.96
CA VAL A 236 1.06 19.21 27.81
C VAL A 236 1.27 20.64 27.31
N TRP A 237 1.38 20.83 25.99
CA TRP A 237 1.49 22.16 25.40
C TRP A 237 0.24 23.01 25.67
N TRP A 238 -0.97 22.44 25.57
CA TRP A 238 -2.22 23.13 25.87
C TRP A 238 -2.32 23.57 27.35
N PHE A 239 -1.91 22.71 28.28
CA PHE A 239 -1.86 23.06 29.70
C PHE A 239 -0.72 24.02 30.06
N SER A 240 0.31 24.14 29.22
CA SER A 240 1.41 25.08 29.44
C SER A 240 1.11 26.50 28.94
N ASP A 241 0.14 26.68 28.04
CA ASP A 241 -0.30 27.97 27.49
C ASP A 241 -1.55 28.54 28.19
N SER A 242 -2.10 27.83 29.19
CA SER A 242 -3.21 28.26 30.06
C SER A 242 -2.69 28.79 31.41
#